data_AF-A0A420ZAP0-F1
#
_entry.id   AF-A0A420ZAP0-F1
#
_cell.length_a   1.000
_cell.length_b   1.000
_cell.length_c   1.000
_cell.angle_alpha   90.00
_cell.angle_beta   90.00
_cell.angle_gamma   90.00
#
_symmetry.space_group_name_H-M   'P 1'
#
loop_
_entity.id
_entity.type
_entity.pdbx_description
1 polymer ?
#
loop_
_entity_poly.entity_id
_entity_poly.type
_entity_poly.pdbx_seq_one_letter_code
_entity_poly.pdbx_strand_id
1 'polypeptide(L)'
;MFLNFYLSIALSFFIAFSLTPLVKNFFIKKGWIENIFLKQKKSHNATASRSAPRGGGLPIFFAILINSLVFLPIDKHILAILLASFVVLLVGLWDDIKDISPRFRFLTNILVAVIIVASGIGISFVSNPFGGIIDLSFLRIDFNFFGPHSIWLISDLLAIFWIVFL
;
A
#
# COMPACT_ATOMS: atom_id res chain seq x y z
N MET A 1 -18.14 7.78 -19.39
CA MET A 1 -17.89 7.11 -18.08
C MET A 1 -17.54 5.64 -18.26
N PHE A 2 -18.40 4.82 -18.88
CA PHE A 2 -18.12 3.39 -19.10
C PHE A 2 -16.86 3.11 -19.93
N LEU A 3 -16.59 3.88 -20.99
CA LEU A 3 -15.39 3.68 -21.82
C LEU A 3 -14.09 3.87 -21.02
N ASN A 4 -13.97 4.96 -20.23
CA ASN A 4 -12.79 5.21 -19.39
C ASN A 4 -12.59 4.10 -18.35
N PHE A 5 -13.68 3.57 -17.80
CA PHE A 5 -13.62 2.44 -16.88
C PHE A 5 -13.03 1.20 -17.54
N TYR A 6 -13.54 0.78 -18.72
CA TYR A 6 -12.97 -0.37 -19.45
C TYR A 6 -11.53 -0.13 -19.91
N LEU A 7 -11.20 1.09 -20.33
CA LEU A 7 -9.83 1.46 -20.70
C LEU A 7 -8.88 1.38 -19.50
N SER A 8 -9.32 1.76 -18.30
CA SER A 8 -8.50 1.66 -17.08
C SER A 8 -8.22 0.20 -16.68
N ILE A 9 -9.20 -0.68 -16.85
CA ILE A 9 -9.03 -2.13 -16.62
C ILE A 9 -8.07 -2.71 -17.65
N ALA A 10 -8.27 -2.39 -18.93
CA ALA A 10 -7.39 -2.86 -20.00
C ALA A 10 -5.95 -2.37 -19.78
N LEU A 11 -5.75 -1.07 -19.49
CA LEU A 11 -4.44 -0.49 -19.29
C LEU A 11 -3.70 -1.15 -18.11
N SER A 12 -4.34 -1.24 -16.94
CA SER A 12 -3.76 -1.88 -15.76
C SER A 12 -3.43 -3.36 -16.01
N PHE A 13 -4.30 -4.08 -16.71
CA PHE A 13 -4.05 -5.47 -17.12
C PHE A 13 -2.82 -5.58 -18.03
N PHE A 14 -2.73 -4.78 -19.10
CA PHE A 14 -1.60 -4.85 -20.03
C PHE A 14 -0.28 -4.48 -19.36
N ILE A 15 -0.26 -3.44 -18.52
CA ILE A 15 0.94 -3.05 -17.78
C ILE A 15 1.41 -4.19 -16.87
N ALA A 16 0.50 -4.75 -16.05
CA ALA A 16 0.85 -5.85 -15.15
C ALA A 16 1.28 -7.09 -15.94
N PHE A 17 0.56 -7.46 -17.00
CA PHE A 17 0.85 -8.62 -17.85
C PHE A 17 2.23 -8.50 -18.51
N SER A 18 2.59 -7.33 -19.05
CA SER A 18 3.88 -7.10 -19.69
C SER A 18 5.04 -6.97 -18.71
N LEU A 19 4.84 -6.33 -17.55
CA LEU A 19 5.90 -6.15 -16.56
C LEU A 19 6.21 -7.42 -15.76
N THR A 20 5.21 -8.26 -15.49
CA THR A 20 5.39 -9.49 -14.69
C THR A 20 6.50 -10.41 -15.22
N PRO A 21 6.56 -10.79 -16.52
CA PRO A 21 7.64 -11.62 -17.03
C PRO A 21 9.00 -10.92 -17.00
N LEU A 22 9.05 -9.59 -17.18
CA LEU A 22 10.29 -8.82 -17.11
C LEU A 22 10.86 -8.83 -15.69
N VAL A 23 10.02 -8.53 -14.69
CA VAL A 23 10.40 -8.57 -13.27
C VAL A 23 10.79 -9.98 -12.87
N LYS A 24 10.01 -11.00 -13.24
CA LYS A 24 10.33 -12.42 -13.01
C LYS A 24 11.74 -12.76 -13.50
N ASN A 25 12.05 -12.45 -14.76
CA ASN A 25 13.35 -12.78 -15.35
C ASN A 25 14.49 -12.02 -14.69
N PHE A 26 14.27 -10.76 -14.30
CA PHE A 26 15.26 -9.96 -13.58
C PHE A 26 15.58 -10.54 -12.20
N PHE A 27 14.57 -10.89 -11.42
CA PHE A 27 14.74 -11.46 -10.09
C PHE A 27 15.41 -12.84 -10.13
N ILE A 28 15.05 -13.68 -11.11
CA ILE A 28 15.73 -14.96 -11.35
C ILE A 28 17.22 -14.74 -11.67
N LYS A 29 17.54 -13.82 -12.59
CA LYS A 29 18.93 -13.52 -12.96
C LYS A 29 19.76 -12.99 -11.79
N LYS A 30 19.14 -12.26 -10.86
CA LYS A 30 19.78 -11.76 -9.64
C LYS A 30 19.85 -12.77 -8.50
N GLY A 31 19.26 -13.96 -8.67
CA GLY A 31 19.19 -14.98 -7.62
C GLY A 31 18.24 -14.61 -6.48
N TRP A 32 17.40 -13.60 -6.64
CA TRP A 32 16.40 -13.16 -5.66
C TRP A 32 15.15 -14.04 -5.73
N ILE A 33 15.36 -15.31 -5.46
CA ILE A 33 14.35 -16.35 -5.49
C ILE A 33 14.14 -16.85 -4.06
N GLU A 34 12.88 -17.09 -3.70
CA GLU A 34 12.56 -17.70 -2.43
C GLU A 34 13.02 -19.17 -2.38
N ASN A 35 13.93 -19.48 -1.46
CA ASN A 35 14.39 -20.84 -1.23
C ASN A 35 13.52 -21.52 -0.17
N ILE A 36 12.73 -22.52 -0.61
CA ILE A 36 11.77 -23.26 0.23
C ILE A 36 12.46 -23.92 1.41
N PHE A 37 13.60 -24.57 1.20
CA PHE A 37 14.30 -25.31 2.26
C PHE A 37 14.78 -24.37 3.37
N LEU A 38 15.30 -23.20 3.00
CA LEU A 38 15.71 -22.18 3.98
C LEU A 38 14.50 -21.58 4.71
N LYS A 39 13.38 -21.34 4.02
CA LYS A 39 12.16 -20.80 4.64
C LYS A 39 11.49 -21.81 5.58
N GLN A 40 11.42 -23.08 5.20
CA GLN A 40 10.91 -24.16 6.04
C GLN A 40 11.73 -24.28 7.33
N LYS A 41 13.07 -24.19 7.22
CA LYS A 41 13.98 -24.26 8.38
C LYS A 41 13.88 -23.03 9.29
N LYS A 42 13.62 -21.84 8.73
CA LYS A 42 13.59 -20.57 9.48
C LYS A 42 12.25 -20.30 10.15
N SER A 43 11.13 -20.66 9.50
CA SER A 43 9.79 -20.25 9.95
C SER A 43 8.75 -21.37 9.95
N HIS A 44 9.09 -22.59 9.50
CA HIS A 44 8.19 -23.75 9.41
C HIS A 44 6.86 -23.52 8.65
N ASN A 45 6.72 -22.41 7.92
CA ASN A 45 5.49 -21.96 7.26
C ASN A 45 5.64 -21.92 5.73
N ALA A 46 6.56 -22.70 5.17
CA ALA A 46 6.69 -22.77 3.73
C ALA A 46 5.46 -23.49 3.13
N THR A 47 4.64 -22.72 2.42
CA THR A 47 3.42 -23.19 1.74
C THR A 47 3.63 -23.45 0.25
N ALA A 48 4.74 -22.98 -0.31
CA ALA A 48 5.04 -23.10 -1.74
C ALA A 48 5.80 -24.39 -2.06
N SER A 49 5.37 -25.10 -3.10
CA SER A 49 6.02 -26.33 -3.61
C SER A 49 7.17 -26.04 -4.61
N ARG A 50 7.27 -24.82 -5.13
CA ARG A 50 8.33 -24.39 -6.06
C ARG A 50 8.88 -23.02 -5.70
N SER A 51 10.18 -22.85 -5.88
CA SER A 51 10.87 -21.59 -5.63
C SER A 51 10.31 -20.49 -6.53
N ALA A 52 9.73 -19.46 -5.93
CA ALA A 52 9.12 -18.34 -6.64
C ALA A 52 10.07 -17.13 -6.61
N PRO A 53 10.19 -16.39 -7.72
CA PRO A 53 10.92 -15.12 -7.71
C PRO A 53 10.18 -14.11 -6.83
N ARG A 54 10.95 -13.37 -6.03
CA ARG A 54 10.43 -12.29 -5.19
C ARG A 54 10.12 -11.05 -6.07
N GLY A 55 9.55 -9.99 -5.50
CA GLY A 55 9.33 -8.72 -6.23
C GLY A 55 8.01 -8.60 -7.02
N GLY A 56 7.02 -9.45 -6.75
CA GLY A 56 5.70 -9.38 -7.39
C GLY A 56 4.95 -8.06 -7.19
N GLY A 57 5.36 -7.22 -6.23
CA GLY A 57 4.79 -5.89 -6.01
C GLY A 57 5.15 -4.86 -7.10
N LEU A 58 6.25 -5.04 -7.84
CA LEU A 58 6.68 -4.09 -8.88
C LEU A 58 5.66 -3.93 -10.02
N PRO A 59 5.21 -5.01 -10.70
CA PRO A 59 4.20 -4.90 -11.76
C PRO A 59 2.89 -4.28 -11.26
N ILE A 60 2.47 -4.62 -10.04
CA ILE A 60 1.23 -4.12 -9.44
C ILE A 60 1.35 -2.61 -9.17
N PHE A 61 2.44 -2.17 -8.55
CA PHE A 61 2.66 -0.76 -8.28
C PHE A 61 2.67 0.08 -9.56
N PHE A 62 3.42 -0.35 -10.59
CA PHE A 62 3.47 0.40 -11.85
C PHE A 62 2.12 0.41 -12.58
N ALA A 63 1.35 -0.68 -12.50
CA ALA A 63 -0.01 -0.70 -13.02
C ALA A 63 -0.90 0.32 -12.29
N ILE A 64 -0.85 0.38 -10.95
CA ILE A 64 -1.62 1.36 -10.16
C ILE A 64 -1.13 2.79 -10.45
N LEU A 65 0.17 3.04 -10.45
CA LEU A 65 0.77 4.36 -10.65
C LEU A 65 0.37 4.93 -12.00
N ILE A 66 0.65 4.20 -13.09
CA ILE A 66 0.40 4.68 -14.44
C ILE A 66 -1.12 4.83 -14.67
N ASN A 67 -1.92 3.87 -14.21
CA ASN A 67 -3.37 3.93 -14.38
C ASN A 67 -3.97 5.12 -13.61
N SER A 68 -3.48 5.39 -12.39
CA SER A 68 -3.93 6.55 -11.60
C SER A 68 -3.56 7.87 -12.27
N LEU A 69 -2.33 7.98 -12.80
CA LEU A 69 -1.87 9.19 -13.50
C LEU A 69 -2.66 9.49 -14.79
N VAL A 70 -3.19 8.46 -15.45
CA VAL A 70 -3.95 8.63 -16.70
C VAL A 70 -5.43 8.92 -16.46
N PHE A 71 -6.06 8.25 -15.49
CA PHE A 71 -7.52 8.26 -15.34
C PHE A 71 -8.05 9.03 -14.13
N LEU A 72 -7.22 9.34 -13.14
CA LEU A 72 -7.66 10.06 -11.94
C LEU A 72 -7.20 11.52 -11.98
N PRO A 73 -8.03 12.47 -11.52
CA PRO A 73 -7.58 13.82 -11.27
C PRO A 73 -6.54 13.79 -10.13
N ILE A 74 -5.36 14.35 -10.38
CA ILE A 74 -4.29 14.36 -9.38
C ILE A 74 -4.58 15.47 -8.37
N ASP A 75 -5.08 15.05 -7.22
CA ASP A 75 -5.22 15.88 -6.03
C ASP A 75 -4.22 15.46 -4.94
N LYS A 76 -4.25 16.17 -3.81
CA LYS A 76 -3.38 15.89 -2.66
C LYS A 76 -3.57 14.49 -2.08
N HIS A 77 -4.77 13.91 -2.19
CA HIS A 77 -5.10 12.60 -1.64
C HIS A 77 -4.54 11.48 -2.51
N ILE A 78 -4.74 11.57 -3.84
CA ILE A 78 -4.14 10.65 -4.80
C ILE A 78 -2.61 10.71 -4.73
N LEU A 79 -2.03 11.91 -4.64
CA LEU A 79 -0.58 12.06 -4.48
C LEU A 79 -0.08 11.37 -3.21
N ALA A 80 -0.78 11.55 -2.08
CA ALA A 80 -0.43 10.91 -0.81
C ALA A 80 -0.51 9.38 -0.89
N ILE A 81 -1.55 8.83 -1.54
CA ILE A 81 -1.71 7.38 -1.74
C ILE A 81 -0.58 6.82 -2.63
N LEU A 82 -0.23 7.52 -3.72
CA LEU A 82 0.86 7.11 -4.61
C LEU A 82 2.23 7.17 -3.90
N LEU A 83 2.48 8.20 -3.10
CA LEU A 83 3.71 8.30 -2.29
C LEU A 83 3.77 7.20 -1.21
N ALA A 84 2.68 7.00 -0.47
CA ALA A 84 2.55 5.97 0.54
C ALA A 84 2.79 4.57 -0.05
N SER A 85 2.14 4.25 -1.16
CA SER A 85 2.31 2.96 -1.85
C SER A 85 3.72 2.77 -2.42
N PHE A 86 4.40 3.85 -2.84
CA PHE A 86 5.79 3.79 -3.26
C PHE A 86 6.73 3.47 -2.09
N VAL A 87 6.52 4.07 -0.92
CA VAL A 87 7.28 3.74 0.31
C VAL A 87 7.08 2.27 0.68
N VAL A 88 5.82 1.78 0.66
CA VAL A 88 5.52 0.36 0.90
C VAL A 88 6.22 -0.54 -0.11
N LEU A 89 6.24 -0.17 -1.40
CA LEU A 89 6.95 -0.93 -2.42
C LEU A 89 8.45 -1.01 -2.10
N LEU A 90 9.10 0.12 -1.79
CA LEU A 90 10.53 0.14 -1.52
C LEU A 90 10.89 -0.75 -0.32
N VAL A 91 10.12 -0.68 0.76
CA VAL A 91 10.37 -1.51 1.95
C VAL A 91 10.02 -2.97 1.68
N GLY A 92 8.98 -3.27 0.91
CA GLY A 92 8.64 -4.63 0.49
C GLY A 92 9.74 -5.25 -0.38
N LEU A 93 10.29 -4.51 -1.33
CA LEU A 93 11.42 -4.96 -2.15
C LEU A 93 12.70 -5.14 -1.34
N TRP A 94 12.95 -4.26 -0.38
CA TRP A 94 14.08 -4.40 0.51
C TRP A 94 13.89 -5.64 1.41
N ASP A 95 12.71 -5.88 1.95
CA ASP A 95 12.38 -7.09 2.73
C ASP A 95 12.58 -8.36 1.91
N ASP A 96 12.13 -8.35 0.66
CA ASP A 96 12.33 -9.43 -0.30
C ASP A 96 13.82 -9.74 -0.56
N ILE A 97 14.73 -8.77 -0.41
CA ILE A 97 16.16 -9.00 -0.70
C ILE A 97 16.96 -9.32 0.58
N LYS A 98 16.62 -8.66 1.70
CA LYS A 98 17.47 -8.67 2.92
C LYS A 98 16.79 -9.24 4.17
N ASP A 99 15.55 -9.72 4.09
CA ASP A 99 14.78 -10.23 5.24
C ASP A 99 14.84 -9.26 6.43
N ILE A 100 14.20 -8.11 6.31
CA ILE A 100 14.30 -7.01 7.28
C ILE A 100 13.62 -7.39 8.61
N SER A 101 14.11 -6.84 9.73
CA SER A 101 13.48 -7.03 11.03
C SER A 101 11.99 -6.60 11.04
N PRO A 102 11.10 -7.35 11.70
CA PRO A 102 9.68 -6.99 11.80
C PRO A 102 9.43 -5.61 12.40
N ARG A 103 10.33 -5.15 13.30
CA ARG A 103 10.24 -3.82 13.93
C ARG A 103 10.35 -2.70 12.91
N PHE A 104 11.27 -2.82 11.95
CA PHE A 104 11.43 -1.81 10.91
C PHE A 104 10.25 -1.79 9.94
N ARG A 105 9.69 -2.97 9.61
CA ARG A 105 8.46 -3.07 8.81
C ARG A 105 7.29 -2.38 9.51
N PHE A 106 7.13 -2.60 10.81
CA PHE A 106 6.10 -1.95 11.62
C PHE A 106 6.27 -0.42 11.64
N LEU A 107 7.48 0.09 11.86
CA LEU A 107 7.76 1.54 11.80
C LEU A 107 7.45 2.14 10.42
N THR A 108 7.73 1.41 9.36
CA THR A 108 7.39 1.85 7.99
C THR A 108 5.88 1.92 7.80
N ASN A 109 5.12 0.92 8.27
CA ASN A 109 3.66 0.96 8.18
C ASN A 109 3.08 2.15 8.96
N ILE A 110 3.65 2.47 10.14
CA ILE A 110 3.26 3.69 10.89
C ILE A 110 3.55 4.94 10.05
N LEU A 111 4.74 5.03 9.44
CA LEU A 111 5.10 6.17 8.59
C LEU A 111 4.12 6.32 7.41
N VAL A 112 3.76 5.21 6.76
CA VAL A 112 2.79 5.16 5.66
C VAL A 112 1.42 5.63 6.12
N ALA A 113 0.95 5.17 7.28
CA ALA A 113 -0.32 5.61 7.85
C ALA A 113 -0.32 7.11 8.17
N VAL A 114 0.79 7.63 8.71
CA VAL A 114 0.94 9.07 8.97
C VAL A 114 0.90 9.89 7.68
N ILE A 115 1.54 9.44 6.60
CA ILE A 115 1.49 10.13 5.30
C ILE A 115 0.04 10.24 4.79
N ILE A 116 -0.72 9.15 4.90
CA ILE A 116 -2.12 9.10 4.45
C ILE A 116 -2.98 10.03 5.30
N VAL A 117 -2.91 9.92 6.63
CA VAL A 117 -3.72 10.74 7.54
C VAL A 117 -3.36 12.22 7.45
N ALA A 118 -2.07 12.56 7.34
CA ALA A 118 -1.62 13.94 7.18
C ALA A 118 -2.14 14.59 5.88
N SER A 119 -2.49 13.81 4.85
CA SER A 119 -3.13 14.33 3.64
C SER A 119 -4.62 14.69 3.84
N GLY A 120 -5.19 14.35 4.99
CA GLY A 120 -6.60 14.52 5.33
C GLY A 120 -7.46 13.31 5.01
N ILE A 121 -6.86 12.13 4.77
CA ILE A 121 -7.60 10.87 4.60
C ILE A 121 -7.79 10.25 5.99
N GLY A 122 -9.01 10.31 6.52
CA GLY A 122 -9.36 9.77 7.84
C GLY A 122 -10.70 9.03 7.82
N ILE A 123 -10.97 8.27 8.88
CA ILE A 123 -12.23 7.54 9.06
C ILE A 123 -13.16 8.41 9.91
N SER A 124 -13.92 9.25 9.25
CA SER A 124 -14.87 10.18 9.86
C SER A 124 -16.03 9.49 10.58
N PHE A 125 -16.45 8.35 10.06
CA PHE A 125 -17.60 7.60 10.55
C PHE A 125 -17.44 6.11 10.31
N VAL A 126 -18.08 5.30 11.16
CA VAL A 126 -18.15 3.84 11.00
C VAL A 126 -19.61 3.42 10.93
N SER A 127 -19.95 2.62 9.91
CA SER A 127 -21.28 2.06 9.76
C SER A 127 -21.54 0.96 10.79
N ASN A 128 -22.68 1.03 11.49
CA ASN A 128 -23.08 0.01 12.45
C ASN A 128 -23.84 -1.12 11.73
N PRO A 129 -23.43 -2.40 11.84
CA PRO A 129 -24.15 -3.53 11.23
C PRO A 129 -25.58 -3.70 11.75
N PHE A 130 -25.92 -3.14 12.91
CA PHE A 130 -27.30 -3.12 13.45
C PHE A 130 -28.09 -1.86 13.07
N GLY A 131 -27.54 -1.00 12.21
CA GLY A 131 -28.17 0.24 11.74
C GLY A 131 -27.57 1.51 12.35
N GLY A 132 -27.57 2.59 11.56
CA GLY A 132 -27.03 3.89 11.96
C GLY A 132 -25.54 4.07 11.68
N ILE A 133 -25.01 5.23 12.10
CA ILE A 133 -23.64 5.65 11.88
C ILE A 133 -23.05 6.08 13.22
N ILE A 134 -21.85 5.60 13.53
CA ILE A 134 -21.06 6.09 14.66
C ILE A 134 -20.17 7.21 14.12
N ASP A 135 -20.40 8.43 14.58
CA ASP A 135 -19.59 9.60 14.22
C ASP A 135 -18.34 9.67 15.10
N LEU A 136 -17.16 9.71 14.47
CA LEU A 136 -15.86 9.82 15.14
C LEU A 136 -15.21 11.20 14.96
N SER A 137 -15.91 12.15 14.32
CA SER A 137 -15.40 13.49 14.01
C SER A 137 -15.48 14.48 15.18
N PHE A 138 -16.02 14.07 16.33
CA PHE A 138 -16.35 14.97 17.42
C PHE A 138 -15.13 15.64 18.09
N LEU A 139 -13.97 14.99 18.10
CA LEU A 139 -12.74 15.54 18.69
C LEU A 139 -11.83 16.09 17.59
N ARG A 140 -12.15 17.32 17.16
CA ARG A 140 -11.38 18.07 16.17
C ARG A 140 -10.41 19.04 16.86
N ILE A 141 -9.14 18.92 16.51
CA ILE A 141 -8.08 19.84 16.94
C ILE A 141 -7.64 20.61 15.69
N ASP A 142 -7.95 21.89 15.65
CA ASP A 142 -7.49 22.80 14.61
C ASP A 142 -6.14 23.39 14.98
N PHE A 143 -5.19 23.37 14.04
CA PHE A 143 -3.89 24.00 14.19
C PHE A 143 -3.42 24.55 12.86
N ASN A 144 -2.70 25.66 12.90
CA ASN A 144 -2.13 26.28 11.71
C ASN A 144 -0.65 25.91 11.61
N PHE A 145 -0.36 24.85 10.86
CA PHE A 145 1.01 24.48 10.49
C PHE A 145 1.08 24.34 8.98
N PHE A 146 1.74 25.27 8.29
CA PHE A 146 1.75 25.35 6.81
C PHE A 146 0.35 25.42 6.15
N GLY A 147 -0.63 26.01 6.83
CA GLY A 147 -2.02 26.15 6.37
C GLY A 147 -3.03 25.67 7.41
N PRO A 148 -4.35 25.86 7.17
CA PRO A 148 -5.38 25.37 8.06
C PRO A 148 -5.44 23.85 8.01
N HIS A 149 -4.97 23.21 9.08
CA HIS A 149 -5.02 21.77 9.26
C HIS A 149 -5.93 21.44 10.45
N SER A 150 -6.73 20.39 10.28
CA SER A 150 -7.58 19.85 11.34
C SER A 150 -7.25 18.38 11.51
N ILE A 151 -6.83 17.99 12.71
CA ILE A 151 -6.67 16.58 13.08
C ILE A 151 -7.95 16.16 13.80
N TRP A 152 -8.54 15.06 13.35
CA TRP A 152 -9.68 14.46 14.02
C TRP A 152 -9.12 13.32 14.84
N LEU A 153 -8.72 13.60 16.07
CA LEU A 153 -7.81 12.74 16.84
C LEU A 153 -8.26 11.27 16.85
N ILE A 154 -9.56 11.03 17.06
CA ILE A 154 -10.11 9.67 17.15
C ILE A 154 -10.20 9.01 15.76
N SER A 155 -10.70 9.76 14.76
CA SER A 155 -10.75 9.32 13.37
C SER A 155 -9.36 8.95 12.84
N ASP A 156 -8.36 9.77 13.15
CA ASP A 156 -6.99 9.67 12.67
C ASP A 156 -6.24 8.54 13.36
N LEU A 157 -6.43 8.38 14.68
CA LEU A 157 -5.90 7.21 15.41
C LEU A 157 -6.55 5.91 14.92
N LEU A 158 -7.86 5.91 14.66
CA LEU A 158 -8.54 4.75 14.09
C LEU A 158 -8.01 4.43 12.70
N ALA A 159 -7.82 5.44 11.84
CA ALA A 159 -7.25 5.27 10.51
C ALA A 159 -5.81 4.71 10.58
N ILE A 160 -4.97 5.23 11.48
CA ILE A 160 -3.62 4.71 11.68
C ILE A 160 -3.66 3.26 12.15
N PHE A 161 -4.48 2.96 13.15
CA PHE A 161 -4.64 1.59 13.64
C PHE A 161 -5.09 0.66 12.51
N TRP A 162 -6.08 1.08 11.73
CA TRP A 162 -6.60 0.30 10.61
C TRP A 162 -5.53 0.03 9.55
N ILE A 163 -4.80 1.06 9.11
CA ILE A 163 -3.77 0.92 8.07
C ILE A 163 -2.58 0.07 8.54
N VAL A 164 -2.22 0.16 9.82
CA VAL A 164 -1.02 -0.53 10.35
C VAL A 164 -1.29 -2.00 10.64
N PHE A 165 -2.48 -2.34 11.14
CA PHE A 165 -2.79 -3.67 11.67
C PHE A 165 -3.66 -4.55 10.76
N LEU A 166 -4.32 -3.98 9.75
CA LEU A 166 -5.31 -4.66 8.90
C LEU A 166 -4.86 -4.69 7.44
#